data_AF-A0A9Q3PF50-F1
#
_entry.id   AF-A0A9Q3PF50-F1
#
_cell.length_a   1.000
_cell.length_b   1.000
_cell.length_c   1.000
_cell.angle_alpha   90.00
_cell.angle_beta   90.00
_cell.angle_gamma   90.00
#
_symmetry.space_group_name_H-M   'P 1'
#
loop_
_entity.id
_entity.type
_entity.pdbx_description
1 polymer ?
#
loop_
_entity_poly.entity_id
_entity_poly.type
_entity_poly.pdbx_seq_one_letter_code
_entity_poly.pdbx_strand_id
1 'polypeptide(L)'
;MIVDTGASDYALGAVLSQVSDSGKHPIAFDSHKLLPEELNYEINDKEIVGIVWALKRWRAFLISCSSPFKVLTNHFPLQYYTPSKILTHCKACWAEFPSEFHFSIAYHPGCLETLPDAL
;
A
#
# COMPACT_ATOMS: atom_id res chain seq x y z
N MET A 1 -4.32 -4.67 11.56
CA MET A 1 -4.87 -3.97 10.37
C MET A 1 -4.37 -4.66 9.10
N ILE A 2 -5.07 -4.48 7.98
CA ILE A 2 -4.64 -4.86 6.63
C ILE A 2 -4.77 -3.63 5.73
N VAL A 3 -3.77 -3.39 4.89
CA VAL A 3 -3.73 -2.33 3.89
C VAL A 3 -3.62 -3.00 2.53
N ASP A 4 -4.70 -3.00 1.75
CA ASP A 4 -4.70 -3.47 0.37
C ASP A 4 -4.28 -2.31 -0.54
N THR A 5 -3.32 -2.51 -1.44
CA THR A 5 -2.81 -1.49 -2.36
C THR A 5 -2.65 -2.04 -3.77
N GLY A 6 -2.77 -1.16 -4.75
CA GLY A 6 -2.41 -1.47 -6.12
C GLY A 6 -2.31 -0.22 -6.97
N ALA A 7 -1.63 -0.37 -8.11
CA ALA A 7 -1.45 0.67 -9.09
C ALA A 7 -2.04 0.23 -10.43
N SER A 8 -2.51 1.24 -11.16
CA SER A 8 -2.83 1.17 -12.57
C SER A 8 -1.87 2.08 -13.34
N ASP A 9 -2.04 2.16 -14.66
CA ASP A 9 -1.27 3.09 -15.47
C ASP A 9 -1.48 4.56 -15.10
N TYR A 10 -2.64 4.90 -14.51
CA TYR A 10 -3.09 6.28 -14.31
C TYR A 10 -3.35 6.67 -12.85
N ALA A 11 -3.59 5.71 -11.98
CA ALA A 11 -4.00 5.96 -10.61
C ALA A 11 -3.55 4.84 -9.65
N LEU A 12 -3.44 5.20 -8.38
CA LEU A 12 -3.19 4.33 -7.24
C LEU A 12 -4.52 4.12 -6.50
N GLY A 13 -4.72 2.94 -5.95
CA GLY A 13 -5.86 2.61 -5.11
C GLY A 13 -5.40 1.95 -3.83
N ALA A 14 -6.10 2.23 -2.73
CA ALA A 14 -5.86 1.56 -1.46
C ALA A 14 -7.14 1.35 -0.65
N VAL A 15 -7.14 0.29 0.15
CA VAL A 15 -8.17 0.00 1.17
C VAL A 15 -7.52 -0.28 2.52
N LEU A 16 -7.95 0.42 3.56
CA LEU A 16 -7.62 0.09 4.93
C LEU A 16 -8.73 -0.78 5.50
N SER A 17 -8.36 -1.94 6.03
CA SER A 17 -9.29 -2.88 6.66
C SER A 17 -8.87 -3.26 8.08
N GLN A 18 -9.87 -3.42 8.95
CA GLN A 18 -9.70 -4.03 10.26
C GLN A 18 -10.02 -5.53 10.16
N VAL A 19 -9.24 -6.35 10.87
CA VAL A 19 -9.48 -7.80 10.97
C VAL A 19 -10.10 -8.09 12.32
N SER A 20 -11.16 -8.89 12.30
CA SER A 20 -11.85 -9.38 13.50
C SER A 20 -12.24 -10.85 13.29
N ASP A 21 -12.87 -11.47 14.30
CA ASP A 21 -13.32 -12.85 14.23
C ASP A 21 -14.35 -13.09 13.10
N SER A 22 -15.08 -12.06 12.69
CA SER A 22 -16.05 -12.12 11.60
C SER A 22 -15.44 -11.82 10.21
N GLY A 23 -14.13 -11.59 10.13
CA GLY A 23 -13.40 -11.40 8.88
C GLY A 23 -12.78 -10.01 8.69
N LYS A 24 -12.52 -9.66 7.43
CA LYS A 24 -11.91 -8.39 6.99
C LYS A 24 -13.01 -7.35 6.76
N HIS A 25 -12.93 -6.23 7.49
CA HIS A 25 -13.89 -5.13 7.41
C HIS A 25 -13.21 -3.86 6.91
N PRO A 26 -13.53 -3.37 5.70
CA PRO A 26 -13.01 -2.10 5.21
C PRO A 26 -13.45 -0.94 6.09
N ILE A 27 -12.51 -0.07 6.44
CA ILE A 27 -12.76 1.13 7.27
C ILE A 27 -12.40 2.43 6.56
N ALA A 28 -11.56 2.38 5.52
CA ALA A 28 -11.30 3.52 4.66
C ALA A 28 -10.94 3.06 3.24
N PHE A 29 -11.35 3.86 2.26
CA PHE A 29 -11.04 3.71 0.85
C PHE A 29 -10.41 5.00 0.36
N ASP A 30 -9.38 4.90 -0.46
CA ASP A 30 -8.77 6.08 -1.06
C ASP A 30 -8.17 5.76 -2.43
N SER A 31 -8.13 6.76 -3.29
CA SER A 31 -7.50 6.69 -4.61
C SER A 31 -6.72 7.96 -4.91
N HIS A 32 -5.64 7.82 -5.66
CA HIS A 32 -4.80 8.94 -6.06
C HIS A 32 -4.48 8.86 -7.54
N LYS A 33 -4.87 9.88 -8.29
CA LYS A 33 -4.46 10.03 -9.68
C LYS A 33 -2.97 10.37 -9.72
N LEU A 34 -2.21 9.61 -10.50
CA LEU A 34 -0.78 9.82 -10.67
C LEU A 34 -0.50 11.18 -11.30
N LEU A 35 0.53 11.85 -10.81
CA LEU A 35 1.04 13.09 -11.41
C LEU A 35 1.74 12.78 -12.75
N PRO A 36 1.84 13.76 -13.68
CA PRO A 36 2.51 13.56 -14.97
C PRO A 36 3.91 12.96 -14.86
N GLU A 37 4.65 13.30 -13.82
CA GLU A 37 5.99 12.75 -13.54
C GLU A 37 5.92 11.27 -13.13
N GLU A 38 4.90 10.89 -12.36
CA GLU A 38 4.70 9.53 -11.84
C GLU A 38 4.08 8.59 -12.87
N LEU A 39 3.38 9.12 -13.88
CA LEU A 39 2.88 8.33 -15.00
C LEU A 39 4.01 7.61 -15.76
N ASN A 40 5.22 8.18 -15.76
CA ASN A 40 6.39 7.64 -16.43
C ASN A 40 7.14 6.58 -15.61
N TYR A 41 6.73 6.32 -14.37
CA TYR A 41 7.33 5.30 -13.54
C TYR A 41 7.03 3.89 -14.06
N GLU A 42 7.95 2.96 -13.84
CA GLU A 42 7.67 1.54 -14.12
C GLU A 42 6.60 1.01 -13.15
N ILE A 43 5.93 -0.08 -13.53
CA ILE A 43 4.86 -0.66 -12.71
C ILE A 43 5.31 -1.00 -11.28
N ASN A 44 6.54 -1.50 -11.12
CA ASN A 44 7.12 -1.78 -9.79
C ASN A 44 7.21 -0.50 -8.93
N ASP A 45 7.65 0.60 -9.54
CA ASP A 45 7.84 1.88 -8.87
C ASP A 45 6.50 2.49 -8.49
N LYS A 46 5.51 2.42 -9.40
CA LYS A 46 4.14 2.87 -9.15
C LYS A 46 3.51 2.15 -7.97
N GLU A 47 3.67 0.83 -7.89
CA GLU A 47 3.18 0.04 -6.76
C GLU A 47 3.85 0.42 -5.43
N ILE A 48 5.19 0.62 -5.43
CA ILE A 48 5.91 1.06 -4.23
C ILE A 48 5.44 2.45 -3.79
N VAL A 49 5.24 3.36 -4.74
CA VAL A 49 4.65 4.69 -4.48
C VAL A 49 3.25 4.54 -3.90
N GLY A 50 2.42 3.63 -4.42
CA GLY A 50 1.11 3.28 -3.88
C GLY A 50 1.14 2.85 -2.43
N ILE A 51 2.06 1.96 -2.06
CA ILE A 51 2.26 1.53 -0.67
C ILE A 51 2.63 2.73 0.21
N VAL A 52 3.66 3.49 -0.15
CA VAL A 52 4.12 4.63 0.66
C VAL A 52 3.04 5.70 0.80
N TRP A 53 2.31 5.96 -0.28
CA TRP A 53 1.19 6.89 -0.28
C TRP A 53 0.07 6.43 0.68
N ALA A 54 -0.33 5.16 0.64
CA ALA A 54 -1.34 4.61 1.56
C ALA A 54 -0.89 4.68 3.02
N LEU A 55 0.38 4.35 3.30
CA LEU A 55 0.97 4.48 4.64
C LEU A 55 0.93 5.93 5.13
N LYS A 56 1.24 6.90 4.26
CA LYS A 56 1.16 8.34 4.58
C LYS A 56 -0.26 8.76 4.89
N ARG A 57 -1.20 8.32 4.05
CA ARG A 57 -2.60 8.70 4.16
C ARG A 57 -3.23 8.23 5.47
N TRP A 58 -2.88 7.03 5.92
CA TRP A 58 -3.44 6.43 7.14
C TRP A 58 -2.45 6.33 8.30
N ARG A 59 -1.43 7.19 8.31
CA ARG A 59 -0.39 7.24 9.34
C ARG A 59 -0.96 7.16 10.76
N ALA A 60 -1.98 7.96 11.06
CA ALA A 60 -2.58 8.02 12.41
C ALA A 60 -3.19 6.67 12.85
N PHE A 61 -3.83 5.95 11.92
CA PHE A 61 -4.40 4.62 12.18
C PHE A 61 -3.30 3.56 12.34
N LEU A 62 -2.25 3.65 11.53
CA LEU A 62 -1.20 2.64 11.45
C LEU A 62 -0.16 2.76 12.57
N ILE A 63 0.20 3.97 12.99
CA ILE A 63 1.11 4.21 14.14
C ILE A 63 0.47 3.75 15.45
N SER A 64 -0.85 3.91 15.58
CA SER A 64 -1.58 3.49 16.78
C SER A 64 -1.73 1.96 16.89
N CYS A 65 -1.27 1.20 15.89
CA CYS A 65 -1.38 -0.25 15.90
C CYS A 65 -0.28 -0.86 16.76
N SER A 66 -0.67 -1.53 17.85
CA SER A 66 0.28 -2.21 18.75
C SER A 66 0.88 -3.48 18.14
N SER A 67 0.27 -4.03 17.09
CA SER A 67 0.72 -5.24 16.40
C SER A 67 1.11 -4.93 14.95
N PRO A 68 2.05 -5.70 14.37
CA PRO A 68 2.44 -5.49 12.99
C PRO A 68 1.25 -5.71 12.06
N PHE A 69 1.07 -4.79 11.11
CA PHE A 69 0.00 -4.88 10.11
C PHE A 69 0.52 -5.46 8.79
N LYS A 70 -0.39 -5.86 7.91
CA LYS A 70 -0.04 -6.44 6.61
C LYS A 70 -0.37 -5.46 5.49
N VAL A 71 0.55 -5.33 4.54
CA VAL A 71 0.29 -4.67 3.25
C VAL A 71 0.08 -5.77 2.22
N LEU A 72 -1.07 -5.78 1.56
CA LEU A 72 -1.42 -6.69 0.50
C LEU A 72 -1.31 -5.97 -0.85
N THR A 73 -0.68 -6.62 -1.82
CA THR A 73 -0.54 -6.11 -3.20
C THR A 73 -0.91 -7.20 -4.19
N ASN A 74 -1.51 -6.79 -5.31
CA ASN A 74 -1.77 -7.66 -6.46
C ASN A 74 -0.54 -7.81 -7.38
N HIS A 75 0.61 -7.23 -7.02
CA HIS A 75 1.82 -7.31 -7.81
C HIS A 75 2.84 -8.30 -7.24
N PHE A 76 2.93 -9.48 -7.85
CA PHE A 76 3.73 -10.62 -7.36
C PHE A 76 5.20 -10.31 -7.02
N PRO A 77 5.95 -9.50 -7.80
CA PRO A 77 7.35 -9.20 -7.49
C PRO A 77 7.57 -8.55 -6.12
N LEU A 78 6.56 -7.86 -5.58
CA LEU A 78 6.66 -7.12 -4.32
C LEU A 78 6.57 -8.01 -3.07
N GLN A 79 6.15 -9.27 -3.19
CA GLN A 79 6.16 -10.19 -2.04
C GLN A 79 7.59 -10.43 -1.49
N TYR A 80 8.60 -10.23 -2.33
CA TYR A 80 10.01 -10.37 -1.95
C TYR A 80 10.62 -9.08 -1.42
N TYR A 81 9.84 -7.99 -1.37
CA TYR A 81 10.31 -6.73 -0.80
C TYR A 81 10.17 -6.79 0.71
N THR A 82 11.27 -6.45 1.39
CA THR A 82 11.24 -6.14 2.81
C THR A 82 10.95 -4.65 2.99
N PRO A 83 10.46 -4.21 4.16
CA PRO A 83 10.41 -2.80 4.49
C PRO A 83 11.74 -2.10 4.20
N SER A 84 12.88 -2.72 4.55
CA SER A 84 14.22 -2.22 4.22
C SER A 84 14.48 -2.07 2.73
N LYS A 85 13.96 -2.97 1.88
CA LYS A 85 14.12 -2.85 0.42
C LYS A 85 13.26 -1.73 -0.16
N ILE A 86 12.04 -1.52 0.38
CA ILE A 86 11.24 -0.33 0.07
C ILE A 86 12.03 0.93 0.43
N LEU A 87 12.64 0.97 1.62
CA LEU A 87 13.44 2.10 2.08
C LEU A 87 14.59 2.43 1.11
N THR A 88 15.30 1.42 0.61
CA THR A 88 16.37 1.60 -0.39
C THR A 88 15.85 2.04 -1.75
N HIS A 89 14.66 1.57 -2.13
CA HIS A 89 14.05 1.87 -3.42
C HIS A 89 13.42 3.27 -3.46
N CYS A 90 12.87 3.70 -2.32
CA CYS A 90 12.45 5.06 -2.10
C CYS A 90 13.66 5.99 -2.20
N LYS A 91 13.64 6.95 -3.12
CA LYS A 91 14.62 8.05 -3.12
C LYS A 91 14.68 8.65 -1.72
N ALA A 92 15.86 9.05 -1.24
CA ALA A 92 16.14 9.45 0.15
C ALA A 92 15.06 10.32 0.82
N CYS A 93 14.35 11.18 0.08
CA CYS A 93 13.23 12.00 0.58
C CYS A 93 12.00 11.21 1.07
N TRP A 94 11.90 9.91 0.78
CA TRP A 94 10.75 9.05 1.09
C TRP A 94 11.13 7.90 2.03
N ALA A 95 12.43 7.67 2.24
CA ALA A 95 12.95 6.55 3.04
C ALA A 95 12.75 6.78 4.55
N GLU A 96 12.68 8.00 5.06
CA GLU A 96 12.52 8.15 6.52
C GLU A 96 11.15 7.64 7.00
N PHE A 97 10.13 7.68 6.13
CA PHE A 97 8.74 7.46 6.51
C PHE A 97 8.37 5.98 6.74
N PRO A 98 8.70 5.01 5.87
CA PRO A 98 8.34 3.61 6.07
C PRO A 98 9.00 2.98 7.31
N SER A 99 10.09 3.56 7.82
CA SER A 99 10.79 3.05 9.01
C SER A 99 10.01 3.25 10.31
N GLU A 100 9.03 4.16 10.31
CA GLU A 100 8.13 4.39 11.45
C GLU A 100 7.12 3.26 11.67
N PHE A 101 6.95 2.36 10.68
CA PHE A 101 5.89 1.36 10.67
C PHE A 101 6.45 -0.05 10.83
N HIS A 102 5.74 -0.88 11.60
CA HIS A 102 5.97 -2.32 11.66
C HIS A 102 4.96 -3.03 10.75
N PHE A 103 5.40 -3.43 9.55
CA PHE A 103 4.55 -4.14 8.59
C PHE A 103 5.29 -5.21 7.78
N SER A 104 4.52 -6.11 7.19
CA SER A 104 4.99 -7.10 6.21
C SER A 104 4.19 -6.99 4.91
N ILE A 105 4.85 -7.20 3.77
CA ILE A 105 4.20 -7.23 2.46
C ILE A 105 3.86 -8.67 2.12
N ALA A 106 2.66 -8.91 1.61
CA ALA A 106 2.26 -10.19 1.06
C ALA A 106 1.53 -10.01 -0.27
N TYR A 107 1.78 -10.91 -1.21
CA TYR A 107 1.02 -10.96 -2.45
C TYR A 107 -0.36 -11.57 -2.21
N HIS A 108 -1.40 -10.94 -2.75
CA HIS A 108 -2.74 -11.48 -2.78
C HIS A 108 -3.36 -11.22 -4.16
N PRO A 109 -3.57 -12.25 -4.99
CA PRO A 109 -4.26 -12.09 -6.27
C PRO A 109 -5.68 -11.56 -5.99
N GLY A 110 -6.12 -10.54 -6.74
CA GLY A 110 -7.45 -9.95 -6.54
C GLY A 110 -7.59 -9.03 -5.31
N CYS A 111 -6.47 -8.58 -4.72
CA CYS A 111 -6.44 -7.66 -3.56
C CYS A 111 -7.37 -6.43 -3.72
N LEU A 112 -7.52 -5.92 -4.95
CA LEU A 112 -8.43 -4.82 -5.29
C LEU A 112 -9.61 -5.22 -6.21
N GLU A 113 -9.70 -6.47 -6.69
CA GLU A 113 -10.75 -6.90 -7.64
C GLU A 113 -12.14 -7.05 -7.01
N THR A 114 -12.24 -6.90 -5.69
CA THR A 114 -13.53 -6.84 -4.96
C THR A 114 -13.97 -5.42 -4.63
N LEU A 115 -13.18 -4.40 -4.99
CA LEU A 115 -13.69 -3.04 -5.09
C LEU A 115 -14.51 -2.94 -6.37
N PRO A 116 -15.78 -2.51 -6.32
CA PRO A 116 -16.47 -2.16 -7.54
C PRO A 116 -15.63 -1.12 -8.29
N ASP A 117 -15.55 -1.30 -9.60
CA ASP A 117 -14.82 -0.52 -10.62
C ASP A 117 -15.34 0.94 -10.69
N ALA A 118 -15.35 1.62 -9.55
CA ALA A 118 -16.02 2.89 -9.30
C ALA A 118 -15.25 3.68 -8.22
N LEU A 119 -14.11 4.25 -8.62
CA LEU A 119 -13.48 5.39 -7.96
C LEU A 119 -12.94 6.35 -9.02
#